data_AF-A0A8T7ALX6-F1
#
_entry.id   AF-A0A8T7ALX6-F1
#
_cell.length_a   1.000
_cell.length_b   1.000
_cell.length_c   1.000
_cell.angle_alpha   90.00
_cell.angle_beta   90.00
_cell.angle_gamma   90.00
#
_symmetry.space_group_name_H-M   'P 1'
#
loop_
_entity.id
_entity.type
_entity.pdbx_description
1 polymer ?
#
loop_
_entity_poly.entity_id
_entity_poly.type
_entity_poly.pdbx_seq_one_letter_code
_entity_poly.pdbx_strand_id
1 'polypeptide(L)'
;MTDAPVILIAIFVVVVIVLLKRYRDRGRRPDRSIGSGVDVESDLLRACHGDRKLAERLIAHELEGRDDISRTGAALLALAKLRDDRR
;
A
#
# COMPACT_ATOMS: atom_id res chain seq x y z
N MET A 1 24.88 -24.32 21.23
CA MET A 1 25.82 -23.80 20.21
C MET A 1 25.19 -23.87 18.80
N THR A 2 23.89 -23.61 18.65
CA THR A 2 23.15 -23.79 17.38
C THR A 2 22.23 -22.61 17.03
N ASP A 3 22.21 -21.55 17.84
CA ASP A 3 21.26 -20.43 17.68
C ASP A 3 21.73 -19.37 16.67
N ALA A 4 23.04 -19.14 16.57
CA ALA A 4 23.64 -18.22 15.62
C ALA A 4 23.34 -18.52 14.13
N PRO A 5 23.41 -19.79 13.64
CA PRO A 5 23.09 -20.07 12.24
C PRO A 5 21.60 -19.91 11.93
N VAL A 6 20.71 -20.19 12.89
CA VAL A 6 19.26 -20.09 12.68
C VAL A 6 18.83 -18.63 12.51
N ILE A 7 19.41 -17.72 13.30
CA ILE A 7 19.14 -16.28 13.19
C ILE A 7 19.59 -15.74 11.83
N LEU A 8 20.77 -16.15 11.36
CA LEU A 8 21.28 -15.74 10.04
C LEU A 8 20.41 -16.27 8.90
N ILE A 9 19.93 -17.51 9.00
CA ILE A 9 19.01 -18.10 8.02
C ILE A 9 17.68 -17.33 8.02
N ALA A 10 17.14 -16.99 9.19
CA ALA A 10 15.89 -16.22 9.29
C ALA A 10 16.02 -14.83 8.66
N ILE A 11 17.13 -14.12 8.92
CA ILE A 11 17.42 -12.82 8.31
C ILE A 11 17.53 -12.96 6.79
N PHE A 12 18.25 -13.97 6.30
CA PHE A 12 18.40 -14.22 4.87
C PHE A 12 17.06 -14.47 4.19
N VAL A 13 16.19 -15.30 4.78
CA VAL A 13 14.85 -15.58 4.27
C VAL A 13 14.01 -14.31 4.21
N VAL A 14 14.03 -13.47 5.24
CA VAL A 14 13.30 -12.19 5.26
C VAL A 14 13.81 -11.24 4.16
N VAL A 15 15.13 -11.12 4.00
CA VAL A 15 15.73 -10.28 2.95
C VAL A 15 15.34 -10.78 1.55
N VAL A 16 15.39 -12.09 1.32
CA VAL A 16 14.98 -12.72 0.05
C VAL A 16 13.50 -12.46 -0.25
N ILE A 17 12.61 -12.59 0.74
CA ILE A 17 11.17 -12.31 0.58
C ILE A 17 10.93 -10.83 0.26
N VAL A 18 11.61 -9.91 0.94
CA VAL A 18 11.49 -8.47 0.69
C VAL A 18 12.01 -8.12 -0.71
N LEU A 19 13.14 -8.68 -1.12
CA LEU A 19 13.69 -8.47 -2.46
C LEU A 19 12.78 -9.05 -3.53
N LEU A 20 12.25 -10.26 -3.34
CA LEU A 20 11.29 -10.88 -4.27
C LEU A 20 10.02 -10.05 -4.39
N LYS A 21 9.47 -9.54 -3.27
CA LYS A 21 8.31 -8.66 -3.29
C LYS A 21 8.60 -7.39 -4.07
N ARG A 22 9.73 -6.73 -3.78
CA ARG A 22 10.15 -5.51 -4.47
C ARG A 22 10.46 -5.72 -5.96
N TYR A 23 11.00 -6.88 -6.33
CA TYR A 23 11.23 -7.25 -7.73
C TYR A 23 9.93 -7.61 -8.45
N ARG A 24 8.97 -8.24 -7.77
CA ARG A 24 7.65 -8.55 -8.34
C ARG A 24 6.84 -7.27 -8.58
N ASP A 25 6.98 -6.28 -7.71
CA ASP A 25 6.41 -4.94 -7.91
C ASP A 25 7.10 -4.18 -9.07
N ARG A 26 8.40 -4.43 -9.33
CA ARG A 26 9.09 -3.92 -10.53
C ARG A 26 8.74 -4.63 -11.84
N GLY A 27 8.19 -5.85 -11.77
CA GLY A 27 7.83 -6.67 -12.92
C GLY A 27 6.46 -6.34 -13.54
N ARG A 28 5.59 -5.64 -12.80
CA ARG A 28 4.39 -5.03 -13.38
C ARG A 28 4.81 -3.74 -14.05
N ARG A 29 5.04 -3.82 -15.38
CA ARG A 29 5.21 -2.67 -16.27
C ARG A 29 4.21 -1.60 -15.84
N PRO A 30 4.69 -0.45 -15.34
CA PRO A 30 3.80 0.63 -15.03
C PRO A 30 3.40 1.18 -16.39
N ASP A 31 2.14 0.99 -16.74
CA ASP A 31 1.50 1.82 -17.76
C ASP A 31 1.49 3.25 -17.19
N ARG A 32 2.65 3.91 -17.32
CA ARG A 32 2.91 5.29 -16.93
C ARG A 32 2.23 6.17 -17.98
N SER A 33 0.90 6.13 -18.01
CA SER A 33 0.13 7.29 -18.42
C SER A 33 0.10 8.26 -17.23
N ILE A 34 1.09 9.15 -17.24
CA ILE A 34 0.91 10.58 -16.94
C ILE A 34 0.35 10.90 -15.53
N GLY A 35 1.27 11.30 -14.64
CA GLY A 35 0.98 12.30 -13.62
C GLY A 35 1.21 11.89 -12.16
N SER A 36 2.39 12.23 -11.63
CA SER A 36 2.59 12.51 -10.19
C SER A 36 2.42 11.38 -9.17
N GLY A 37 3.37 10.44 -9.15
CA GLY A 37 4.38 10.39 -8.07
C GLY A 37 3.98 10.24 -6.60
N VAL A 38 2.72 9.98 -6.26
CA VAL A 38 2.30 9.59 -4.90
C VAL A 38 1.51 8.30 -5.06
N ASP A 39 2.04 7.22 -4.51
CA ASP A 39 1.36 5.92 -4.51
C ASP A 39 0.27 5.98 -3.43
N VAL A 40 -0.82 6.69 -3.74
CA VAL A 40 -1.88 7.06 -2.80
C VAL A 40 -2.53 5.81 -2.19
N GLU A 41 -2.72 4.75 -2.98
CA GLU A 41 -3.21 3.48 -2.44
C GLU A 41 -2.23 2.88 -1.44
N SER A 42 -0.92 2.99 -1.68
CA SER A 42 0.10 2.53 -0.74
C SER A 42 0.16 3.37 0.54
N ASP A 43 -0.01 4.69 0.43
CA ASP A 43 -0.09 5.58 1.60
C ASP A 43 -1.39 5.37 2.39
N LEU A 44 -2.52 5.14 1.71
CA LEU A 44 -3.77 4.75 2.33
C LEU A 44 -3.64 3.41 3.04
N LEU A 45 -2.99 2.42 2.43
CA LEU A 45 -2.68 1.14 3.08
C LEU A 45 -1.83 1.34 4.32
N ARG A 46 -0.80 2.20 4.29
CA ARG A 46 0.01 2.53 5.47
C ARG A 46 -0.81 3.22 6.56
N ALA A 47 -1.68 4.16 6.20
CA ALA A 47 -2.57 4.83 7.15
C ALA A 47 -3.60 3.86 7.76
N CYS A 48 -3.98 2.84 7.00
CA CYS A 48 -4.79 1.70 7.45
C CYS A 48 -3.98 0.61 8.17
N HIS A 49 -2.71 0.85 8.57
CA HIS A 49 -1.85 -0.16 9.21
C HIS A 49 -1.65 -1.46 8.40
N GLY A 50 -1.80 -1.41 7.08
CA GLY A 50 -1.72 -2.56 6.19
C GLY A 50 -3.04 -3.31 6.00
N ASP A 51 -4.15 -2.87 6.63
CA ASP A 51 -5.46 -3.48 6.46
C ASP A 51 -6.08 -3.13 5.11
N ARG A 52 -5.82 -3.99 4.13
CA ARG A 52 -6.31 -3.83 2.76
C ARG A 52 -7.83 -3.80 2.65
N LYS A 53 -8.53 -4.63 3.44
CA LYS A 53 -10.01 -4.63 3.46
C LYS A 53 -10.59 -3.34 4.01
N LEU A 54 -9.87 -2.64 4.89
CA LEU A 54 -10.29 -1.35 5.41
C LEU A 54 -10.09 -0.26 4.34
N ALA A 55 -8.92 -0.24 3.71
CA ALA A 55 -8.63 0.68 2.61
C ALA A 55 -9.64 0.54 1.44
N GLU A 56 -9.95 -0.70 1.03
CA GLU A 56 -10.94 -0.96 -0.03
C GLU A 56 -12.36 -0.51 0.36
N ARG A 57 -12.77 -0.70 1.63
CA ARG A 57 -14.06 -0.21 2.12
C ARG A 57 -14.14 1.32 2.14
N LEU A 58 -13.07 2.00 2.51
CA LEU A 58 -13.01 3.46 2.46
C LEU A 58 -13.11 3.99 1.03
N ILE A 59 -12.38 3.35 0.10
CA ILE A 59 -12.46 3.71 -1.32
C ILE A 59 -13.87 3.48 -1.86
N ALA A 60 -14.49 2.34 -1.54
CA ALA A 60 -15.85 2.02 -1.96
C ALA A 60 -16.87 3.03 -1.41
N HIS A 61 -16.73 3.41 -0.13
CA HIS A 61 -17.61 4.39 0.49
C HIS A 61 -17.53 5.78 -0.17
N GLU A 62 -16.32 6.22 -0.54
CA GLU A 62 -16.14 7.52 -1.21
C GLU A 62 -16.58 7.47 -2.69
N LEU A 63 -16.48 6.31 -3.35
CA LEU A 63 -17.02 6.09 -4.71
C LEU A 63 -18.55 6.06 -4.71
N GLU A 64 -19.18 5.40 -3.74
CA GLU A 64 -20.64 5.35 -3.61
C GLU A 64 -21.27 6.73 -3.42
N GLY A 65 -20.56 7.66 -2.78
CA GLY A 65 -21.02 9.03 -2.60
C GLY A 65 -20.76 9.95 -3.79
N ARG A 66 -19.91 9.54 -4.75
CA ARG A 66 -19.38 10.41 -5.81
C ARG A 66 -19.01 9.59 -7.06
N ASP A 67 -19.94 9.49 -8.01
CA ASP A 67 -19.68 8.84 -9.31
C ASP A 67 -18.68 9.60 -10.21
N ASP A 68 -18.38 10.87 -9.90
CA ASP A 68 -17.51 11.73 -10.71
C ASP A 68 -16.02 11.65 -10.32
N ILE A 69 -15.66 10.87 -9.30
CA ILE A 69 -14.27 10.74 -8.86
C ILE A 69 -13.64 9.43 -9.32
N SER A 70 -12.40 9.52 -9.80
CA SER A 70 -11.59 8.34 -10.09
C SER A 70 -11.25 7.59 -8.80
N ARG A 71 -11.00 6.29 -8.91
CA ARG A 71 -10.56 5.44 -7.78
C ARG A 71 -9.37 6.04 -7.01
N THR A 72 -8.42 6.65 -7.72
CA THR A 72 -7.27 7.34 -7.11
C THR A 72 -7.70 8.59 -6.34
N GLY A 73 -8.68 9.34 -6.86
CA GLY A 73 -9.30 10.47 -6.17
C GLY A 73 -10.04 10.05 -4.90
N ALA A 74 -10.78 8.94 -4.96
CA ALA A 74 -11.44 8.35 -3.80
C ALA A 74 -10.43 7.90 -2.73
N ALA A 75 -9.31 7.29 -3.13
CA ALA A 75 -8.23 6.91 -2.21
C ALA A 75 -7.56 8.13 -1.55
N LEU A 76 -7.35 9.23 -2.29
CA LEU A 76 -6.82 10.49 -1.76
C LEU A 76 -7.77 11.09 -0.73
N LEU A 77 -9.07 11.12 -1.03
CA LEU A 77 -10.08 11.67 -0.14
C LEU A 77 -10.17 10.87 1.17
N ALA A 78 -10.21 9.55 1.05
CA ALA A 78 -10.18 8.63 2.18
C ALA A 78 -8.93 8.82 3.05
N LEU A 79 -7.75 8.96 2.42
CA LEU A 79 -6.50 9.20 3.13
C LEU A 79 -6.50 10.56 3.84
N ALA A 80 -6.99 11.61 3.19
CA ALA A 80 -7.09 12.94 3.76
C ALA A 80 -8.01 12.96 4.99
N LYS A 81 -9.18 12.33 4.89
CA LYS A 81 -10.16 12.21 5.97
C LYS A 81 -9.61 11.41 7.15
N LEU A 82 -8.95 10.29 6.87
CA LEU A 82 -8.30 9.47 7.89
C LEU A 82 -7.15 10.19 8.62
N ARG A 83 -6.48 11.13 7.94
CA ARG A 83 -5.43 11.96 8.54
C ARG A 83 -6.02 13.09 9.39
N ASP A 84 -7.13 13.67 8.97
CA ASP A 84 -7.82 14.73 9.69
C ASP A 84 -8.47 14.20 10.98
N ASP A 85 -9.13 13.04 10.93
CA ASP A 85 -9.73 12.37 12.10
C ASP A 85 -8.70 11.98 13.19
N ARG A 86 -7.42 11.82 12.83
CA ARG A 86 -6.35 11.49 13.79
C ARG A 86 -5.71 12.71 14.45
N ARG A 87 -6.03 13.92 14.01
CA ARG A 87 -5.38 15.16 14.45
C ARG A 87 -6.22 15.89 15.48
#